data_AF-A0A936YXB3-F1
#
_entry.id   AF-A0A936YXB3-F1
#
_cell.length_a   1.000
_cell.length_b   1.000
_cell.length_c   1.000
_cell.angle_alpha   90.00
_cell.angle_beta   90.00
_cell.angle_gamma   90.00
#
_symmetry.space_group_name_H-M   'P 1'
#
loop_
_entity.id
_entity.type
_entity.pdbx_description
1 polymer ?
#
loop_
_entity_poly.entity_id
_entity_poly.type
_entity_poly.pdbx_seq_one_letter_code
_entity_poly.pdbx_strand_id
1 'polypeptide(L)'
;MLAPAGNAAVMRNRVFDDLRIGDSASLTRVASDRDIALFAAVSGDVNPSHLDSRFAATQRFGHIVVHGMWTAALVSAVLGTELPGPGTIYLGQELSFTLPVEPGDLVTATVTVTEKLDNGRVRLATECSNQRGQVVLRGVATVLAPLQPVEWPRVPGPDVMVQRHDRYEEAMREARGLGALPTAIVHPCSKDALVAAIEARDQGLLDPVLIGPEPRIRLAAEQAGVSLEGVAIDPVEHSHAAACRAVELAVHGRVGALMKGSLHTDELLAAVVAPGSGLHTGRRISHAFVMDVPSYGKPFVITDAAVNIAPTLAQKRDICQNAVNLLHVMGVACPRVAVLAAVETVNAAMPATLDAAALTVMSTRGQIEGAIVDGPLAFDNAISLDAARTKALVSPVAGQADVLLVPDLESGNMLAKQLMYLANADAAGLVVGARVPIILTSRADSVRVRLASAALGRLVAARRESVSLPA
;
A
#
# COMPACT_ATOMS: atom_id res chain seq x y z
N MET A 1 15.27 14.23 -6.62
CA MET A 1 16.52 13.48 -6.88
C MET A 1 17.52 14.48 -7.46
N LEU A 2 18.48 14.94 -6.66
CA LEU A 2 19.53 15.84 -7.16
C LEU A 2 20.57 14.97 -7.87
N ALA A 3 20.71 15.15 -9.19
CA ALA A 3 21.80 14.56 -9.96
C ALA A 3 23.13 15.10 -9.40
N PRO A 4 24.12 14.23 -9.09
CA PRO A 4 25.42 14.72 -8.68
C PRO A 4 26.07 15.47 -9.85
N ALA A 5 26.56 16.68 -9.56
CA ALA A 5 27.33 17.49 -10.49
C ALA A 5 28.66 16.80 -10.80
N GLY A 6 28.87 16.45 -12.07
CA GLY A 6 30.07 15.75 -12.54
C GLY A 6 29.84 15.16 -13.92
N ASN A 7 29.78 16.03 -14.93
CA ASN A 7 29.40 15.73 -16.30
C ASN A 7 30.53 15.03 -17.07
N ALA A 8 30.66 13.71 -16.92
CA ALA A 8 31.20 12.88 -17.99
C ALA A 8 30.12 11.86 -18.35
N ALA A 9 29.55 11.98 -19.55
CA ALA A 9 28.57 11.03 -20.10
C ALA A 9 29.12 9.60 -20.22
N VAL A 10 30.41 9.40 -19.89
CA VAL A 10 31.18 8.22 -20.16
C VAL A 10 32.12 7.95 -18.97
N MET A 11 32.13 6.71 -18.48
CA MET A 11 33.10 6.18 -17.53
C MET A 11 34.37 5.76 -18.27
N ARG A 12 35.52 6.05 -17.67
CA ARG A 12 36.83 5.64 -18.17
C ARG A 12 37.60 4.99 -17.05
N ASN A 13 38.30 3.91 -17.35
CA ASN A 13 39.19 3.28 -16.39
C ASN A 13 40.59 3.91 -16.41
N ARG A 14 41.39 3.56 -15.41
CA ARG A 14 42.84 3.68 -15.41
C ARG A 14 43.42 2.28 -15.53
N VAL A 15 44.20 2.05 -16.58
CA VAL A 15 44.87 0.76 -16.76
C VAL A 15 45.98 0.57 -15.72
N PHE A 16 46.37 -0.68 -15.49
CA PHE A 16 47.36 -1.04 -14.48
C PHE A 16 48.65 -0.20 -14.58
N ASP A 17 49.15 0.04 -15.79
CA ASP A 17 50.40 0.77 -16.01
C ASP A 17 50.30 2.26 -15.61
N ASP A 18 49.12 2.85 -15.77
CA ASP A 18 48.87 4.27 -15.45
C ASP A 18 48.60 4.52 -13.97
N LEU A 19 48.24 3.49 -13.21
CA LEU A 19 47.99 3.60 -11.77
C LEU A 19 49.28 3.94 -11.01
N ARG A 20 49.19 4.95 -10.15
CA ARG A 20 50.27 5.38 -9.24
C ARG A 20 49.88 5.14 -7.79
N ILE A 21 50.86 4.77 -6.97
CA ILE A 21 50.67 4.73 -5.51
C ILE A 21 50.29 6.14 -5.05
N GLY A 22 49.23 6.24 -4.23
CA GLY A 22 48.63 7.50 -3.80
C GLY A 22 47.48 7.98 -4.67
N ASP A 23 47.22 7.37 -5.84
CA ASP A 23 46.02 7.69 -6.61
C ASP A 23 44.77 7.39 -5.80
N SER A 24 43.84 8.35 -5.76
CA SER A 24 42.58 8.22 -5.02
C SER A 24 41.37 8.63 -5.84
N ALA A 25 40.24 8.00 -5.56
CA ALA A 25 38.93 8.42 -6.03
C ALA A 25 37.90 8.26 -4.91
N SER A 26 36.81 9.02 -5.01
CA SER A 26 35.73 8.97 -4.04
C SER A 26 34.36 9.13 -4.68
N LEU A 27 33.34 8.65 -3.98
CA LEU A 27 31.94 8.97 -4.25
C LEU A 27 31.22 9.25 -2.95
N THR A 28 30.19 10.08 -3.03
CA THR A 28 29.39 10.47 -1.86
C THR A 28 27.92 10.16 -2.10
N ARG A 29 27.24 9.59 -1.09
CA ARG A 29 25.81 9.27 -1.14
C ARG A 29 25.15 9.49 0.21
N VAL A 30 23.90 9.96 0.20
CA VAL A 30 23.06 10.02 1.40
C VAL A 30 22.49 8.63 1.68
N ALA A 31 22.61 8.14 2.90
CA ALA A 31 21.97 6.90 3.31
C ALA A 31 20.49 7.18 3.63
N SER A 32 19.56 6.69 2.82
CA SER A 32 18.12 6.94 3.00
C SER A 32 17.37 5.70 3.50
N ASP A 33 16.14 5.88 4.00
CA ASP A 33 15.24 4.76 4.32
C ASP A 33 14.98 3.85 3.11
N ARG A 34 15.02 4.42 1.90
CA ARG A 34 14.92 3.66 0.65
C ARG A 34 16.13 2.76 0.47
N ASP A 35 17.32 3.23 0.81
CA ASP A 35 18.55 2.44 0.70
C ASP A 35 18.55 1.25 1.66
N ILE A 36 18.09 1.46 2.89
CA ILE A 36 17.94 0.40 3.90
C ILE A 36 16.98 -0.68 3.39
N ALA A 37 15.82 -0.25 2.88
CA ALA A 37 14.82 -1.18 2.34
C ALA A 37 15.33 -1.95 1.11
N LEU A 38 16.00 -1.27 0.17
CA LEU A 38 16.59 -1.90 -1.01
C LEU A 38 17.72 -2.87 -0.63
N PHE A 39 18.56 -2.49 0.34
CA PHE A 39 19.65 -3.33 0.80
C PHE A 39 19.12 -4.59 1.51
N ALA A 40 18.11 -4.46 2.37
CA ALA A 40 17.43 -5.61 2.98
C ALA A 40 16.83 -6.55 1.93
N ALA A 41 16.18 -5.98 0.90
CA ALA A 41 15.57 -6.77 -0.17
C ALA A 41 16.60 -7.55 -1.02
N VAL A 42 17.74 -6.94 -1.36
CA VAL A 42 18.76 -7.59 -2.20
C VAL A 42 19.66 -8.54 -1.41
N SER A 43 19.95 -8.23 -0.15
CA SER A 43 20.85 -9.04 0.69
C SER A 43 20.13 -10.16 1.46
N GLY A 44 18.81 -10.03 1.66
CA GLY A 44 18.04 -10.89 2.55
C GLY A 44 18.21 -10.55 4.04
N ASP A 45 19.00 -9.52 4.38
CA ASP A 45 19.19 -9.06 5.76
C ASP A 45 17.99 -8.22 6.22
N VAL A 46 16.98 -8.92 6.73
CA VAL A 46 15.76 -8.36 7.32
C VAL A 46 15.85 -8.21 8.84
N ASN A 47 17.06 -8.06 9.40
CA ASN A 47 17.22 -7.86 10.84
C ASN A 47 16.41 -6.65 11.32
N PRO A 48 15.56 -6.79 12.35
CA PRO A 48 14.66 -5.74 12.80
C PRO A 48 15.39 -4.48 13.29
N SER A 49 16.68 -4.57 13.62
CA SER A 49 17.53 -3.41 13.96
C SER A 49 17.62 -2.38 12.82
N HIS A 50 17.37 -2.80 11.58
CA HIS A 50 17.39 -1.95 10.39
C HIS A 50 15.98 -1.51 9.95
N LEU A 51 14.92 -2.23 10.32
CA LEU A 51 13.60 -2.10 9.70
C LEU A 51 12.48 -1.72 10.67
N ASP A 52 12.67 -1.94 11.98
CA ASP A 52 11.65 -1.68 13.01
C ASP A 52 12.19 -0.68 14.04
N SER A 53 11.59 0.51 14.05
CA SER A 53 11.98 1.59 14.97
C SER A 53 11.72 1.26 16.44
N ARG A 54 10.68 0.46 16.75
CA ARG A 54 10.37 0.05 18.13
C ARG A 54 11.37 -0.98 18.62
N PHE A 55 11.72 -1.95 17.77
CA PHE A 55 12.76 -2.91 18.09
C PHE A 55 14.10 -2.19 18.27
N ALA A 56 14.49 -1.34 17.32
CA ALA A 56 15.76 -0.63 17.35
C ALA A 56 15.89 0.31 18.57
N ALA A 57 14.78 0.89 19.05
CA ALA A 57 14.73 1.67 20.28
C ALA A 57 15.15 0.89 21.54
N THR A 58 15.01 -0.44 21.53
CA THR A 58 15.44 -1.31 22.65
C THR A 58 16.90 -1.77 22.55
N GLN A 59 17.56 -1.47 21.43
CA GLN A 59 18.92 -1.94 21.14
C GLN A 59 19.97 -0.91 21.55
N ARG A 60 21.25 -1.32 21.47
CA ARG A 60 22.43 -0.52 21.85
C ARG A 60 22.44 0.90 21.27
N PHE A 61 21.93 1.09 20.05
CA PHE A 61 21.91 2.39 19.38
C PHE A 61 20.63 3.19 19.67
N GLY A 62 19.54 2.54 20.07
CA GLY A 62 18.26 3.21 20.38
C GLY A 62 17.50 3.77 19.18
N HIS A 63 17.96 3.51 17.95
CA HIS A 63 17.33 3.93 16.69
C HIS A 63 17.80 3.05 15.53
N ILE A 64 17.15 3.18 14.38
CA ILE A 64 17.50 2.43 13.16
C ILE A 64 18.89 2.84 12.69
N VAL A 65 19.74 1.85 12.43
CA VAL A 65 21.05 2.03 11.79
C VAL A 65 21.03 1.44 10.40
N VAL A 66 21.82 1.98 9.48
CA VAL A 66 21.98 1.45 8.13
C VAL A 66 22.80 0.15 8.17
N HIS A 67 22.53 -0.81 7.28
CA HIS A 67 23.36 -2.02 7.16
C HIS A 67 24.82 -1.64 6.93
N GLY A 68 25.75 -2.15 7.74
CA GLY A 68 27.18 -1.84 7.58
C GLY A 68 27.68 -2.14 6.16
N MET A 69 27.25 -3.27 5.58
CA MET A 69 27.60 -3.67 4.21
C MET A 69 27.08 -2.72 3.13
N TRP A 70 26.12 -1.85 3.41
CA TRP A 70 25.74 -0.77 2.49
C TRP A 70 26.92 0.17 2.23
N THR A 71 27.73 0.49 3.25
CA THR A 71 28.95 1.30 3.07
C THR A 71 30.02 0.56 2.25
N ALA A 72 30.11 -0.77 2.37
CA ALA A 72 30.99 -1.59 1.53
C ALA A 72 30.53 -1.62 0.06
N ALA A 73 29.22 -1.55 -0.21
CA ALA A 73 28.70 -1.43 -1.56
C ALA A 73 29.13 -0.10 -2.22
N LEU A 74 29.29 0.98 -1.46
CA LEU A 74 29.86 2.23 -1.98
C LEU A 74 31.32 2.06 -2.39
N VAL A 75 32.14 1.35 -1.59
CA VAL A 75 33.52 1.01 -1.96
C VAL A 75 33.54 0.22 -3.27
N SER A 76 32.66 -0.78 -3.40
CA SER A 76 32.55 -1.54 -4.65
C SER A 76 32.19 -0.66 -5.84
N ALA A 77 31.33 0.34 -5.65
CA ALA A 77 30.97 1.28 -6.70
C ALA A 77 32.18 2.16 -7.11
N VAL A 78 32.97 2.68 -6.16
CA VAL A 78 34.19 3.44 -6.49
C VAL A 78 35.17 2.58 -7.30
N LEU A 79 35.41 1.34 -6.86
CA LEU A 79 36.35 0.43 -7.53
C LEU A 79 35.93 0.13 -8.98
N GLY A 80 34.64 -0.14 -9.19
CA GLY A 80 34.10 -0.53 -10.49
C GLY A 80 33.84 0.64 -11.45
N THR A 81 33.69 1.87 -10.95
CA THR A 81 33.26 3.02 -11.78
C THR A 81 34.23 4.19 -11.83
N GLU A 82 35.11 4.34 -10.84
CA GLU A 82 36.02 5.48 -10.73
C GLU A 82 37.50 5.08 -10.71
N LEU A 83 37.91 4.14 -9.82
CA LEU A 83 39.33 3.78 -9.66
C LEU A 83 39.52 2.32 -9.17
N PRO A 84 40.11 1.42 -9.97
CA PRO A 84 40.59 1.65 -11.34
C PRO A 84 39.48 1.96 -12.35
N GLY A 85 38.22 1.63 -12.05
CA GLY A 85 37.08 1.91 -12.92
C GLY A 85 36.66 0.72 -13.79
N PRO A 86 35.96 0.94 -14.91
CA PRO A 86 35.40 -0.13 -15.74
C PRO A 86 36.39 -1.23 -16.12
N GLY A 87 35.96 -2.49 -15.99
CA GLY A 87 36.80 -3.67 -16.25
C GLY A 87 37.62 -4.15 -15.03
N THR A 88 37.53 -3.46 -13.89
CA THR A 88 38.15 -3.92 -12.64
C THR A 88 37.51 -5.23 -12.16
N ILE A 89 38.33 -6.21 -11.78
CA ILE A 89 37.85 -7.46 -11.13
C ILE A 89 38.15 -7.38 -9.64
N TYR A 90 37.10 -7.47 -8.82
CA TYR A 90 37.22 -7.40 -7.37
C TYR A 90 37.58 -8.78 -6.79
N LEU A 91 38.80 -8.92 -6.24
CA LEU A 91 39.34 -10.22 -5.82
C LEU A 91 39.14 -10.50 -4.33
N GLY A 92 39.21 -9.46 -3.50
CA GLY A 92 39.08 -9.62 -2.05
C GLY A 92 38.98 -8.29 -1.35
N GLN A 93 38.37 -8.31 -0.16
CA GLN A 93 38.13 -7.14 0.65
C GLN A 93 38.18 -7.52 2.13
N GLU A 94 38.96 -6.79 2.92
CA GLU A 94 38.92 -6.83 4.38
C GLU A 94 38.25 -5.56 4.91
N LEU A 95 37.40 -5.68 5.92
CA LEU A 95 36.58 -4.58 6.45
C LEU A 95 36.54 -4.56 7.97
N SER A 96 36.52 -3.35 8.52
CA SER A 96 36.19 -3.06 9.92
C SER A 96 35.17 -1.92 9.96
N PHE A 97 34.02 -2.18 10.57
CA PHE A 97 32.97 -1.19 10.81
C PHE A 97 33.24 -0.48 12.13
N THR A 98 33.63 0.79 12.07
CA THR A 98 34.13 1.55 13.23
C THR A 98 33.04 2.34 13.93
N LEU A 99 32.03 2.81 13.19
CA LEU A 99 30.90 3.57 13.70
C LEU A 99 29.62 3.25 12.93
N PRO A 100 28.42 3.36 13.55
CA PRO A 100 27.16 3.20 12.85
C PRO A 100 26.94 4.36 11.86
N VAL A 101 26.16 4.08 10.81
CA VAL A 101 25.64 5.09 9.88
C VAL A 101 24.15 5.23 10.14
N GLU A 102 23.70 6.47 10.27
CA GLU A 102 22.30 6.79 10.54
C GLU A 102 21.55 7.14 9.24
N PRO A 103 20.22 6.90 9.17
CA PRO A 103 19.40 7.44 8.09
C PRO A 103 19.55 8.97 8.00
N GLY A 104 19.87 9.46 6.81
CA GLY A 104 20.15 10.87 6.53
C GLY A 104 21.64 11.23 6.52
N ASP A 105 22.54 10.36 6.99
CA ASP A 105 23.98 10.61 6.93
C ASP A 105 24.48 10.70 5.48
N LEU A 106 25.40 11.62 5.24
CA LEU A 106 26.11 11.76 3.97
C LEU A 106 27.43 10.99 4.08
N VAL A 107 27.53 9.86 3.40
CA VAL A 107 28.70 8.97 3.45
C VAL A 107 29.55 9.13 2.20
N THR A 108 30.84 9.41 2.39
CA THR A 108 31.85 9.47 1.33
C THR A 108 32.74 8.23 1.40
N ALA A 109 32.71 7.40 0.36
CA ALA A 109 33.60 6.26 0.19
C ALA A 109 34.81 6.68 -0.64
N THR A 110 36.01 6.41 -0.16
CA THR A 110 37.29 6.74 -0.79
C THR A 110 38.12 5.48 -0.91
N VAL A 111 38.74 5.30 -2.08
CA VAL A 111 39.77 4.27 -2.29
C VAL A 111 41.09 4.93 -2.66
N THR A 112 42.21 4.37 -2.20
CA THR A 112 43.56 4.90 -2.47
C THR A 112 44.52 3.78 -2.78
N VAL A 113 45.22 3.85 -3.91
CA VAL A 113 46.22 2.85 -4.30
C VAL A 113 47.38 2.85 -3.31
N THR A 114 47.60 1.75 -2.62
CA THR A 114 48.70 1.59 -1.66
C THR A 114 49.85 0.77 -2.22
N GLU A 115 49.57 -0.17 -3.12
CA GLU A 115 50.57 -1.10 -3.61
C GLU A 115 50.19 -1.66 -4.99
N LYS A 116 51.19 -1.79 -5.88
CA LYS A 116 51.08 -2.53 -7.14
C LYS A 116 51.76 -3.88 -6.96
N LEU A 117 51.04 -4.94 -7.25
CA LEU A 117 51.49 -6.33 -7.13
C LEU A 117 51.68 -6.94 -8.52
N ASP A 118 52.25 -8.14 -8.57
CA ASP A 118 52.42 -8.89 -9.80
C ASP A 118 51.09 -9.25 -10.47
N ASN A 119 51.15 -9.53 -11.78
CA ASN A 119 50.01 -9.98 -12.59
C ASN A 119 48.82 -9.00 -12.59
N GLY A 120 49.09 -7.70 -12.61
CA GLY A 120 48.05 -6.67 -12.72
C GLY A 120 47.23 -6.44 -11.45
N ARG A 121 47.65 -7.01 -10.31
CA ARG A 121 46.94 -6.88 -9.03
C ARG A 121 47.31 -5.57 -8.33
N VAL A 122 46.34 -4.97 -7.65
CA VAL A 122 46.52 -3.70 -6.93
C VAL A 122 45.86 -3.81 -5.56
N ARG A 123 46.56 -3.38 -4.51
CA ARG A 123 45.95 -3.15 -3.20
C ARG A 123 45.55 -1.69 -3.05
N LEU A 124 44.34 -1.48 -2.54
CA LEU A 124 43.82 -0.15 -2.25
C LEU A 124 43.35 -0.08 -0.80
N ALA A 125 43.76 0.95 -0.08
CA ALA A 125 43.11 1.32 1.17
C ALA A 125 41.69 1.79 0.85
N THR A 126 40.73 1.38 1.66
CA THR A 126 39.31 1.73 1.51
C THR A 126 38.82 2.37 2.80
N GLU A 127 38.11 3.49 2.69
CA GLU A 127 37.58 4.22 3.84
C GLU A 127 36.22 4.82 3.50
N CYS A 128 35.27 4.72 4.42
CA CYS A 128 34.04 5.51 4.35
C CYS A 128 33.98 6.47 5.54
N SER A 129 33.64 7.73 5.29
CA SER A 129 33.47 8.77 6.31
C SER A 129 32.12 9.46 6.19
N ASN A 130 31.56 9.92 7.32
CA ASN A 130 30.31 10.69 7.34
C ASN A 130 30.55 12.20 7.16
N GLN A 131 29.49 13.00 7.14
CA GLN A 131 29.54 14.48 7.03
C GLN A 131 30.32 15.17 8.15
N ARG A 132 30.58 14.49 9.27
CA ARG A 132 31.37 15.00 10.39
C ARG A 132 32.85 14.62 10.28
N GLY A 133 33.27 13.99 9.18
CA GLY A 133 34.63 13.48 8.99
C GLY A 133 34.96 12.25 9.83
N GLN A 134 33.96 11.60 10.44
CA GLN A 134 34.19 10.41 11.26
C GLN A 134 34.24 9.18 10.35
N VAL A 135 35.24 8.32 10.55
CA VAL A 135 35.39 7.06 9.81
C VAL A 135 34.36 6.05 10.31
N VAL A 136 33.52 5.56 9.41
CA VAL A 136 32.47 4.56 9.68
C VAL A 136 32.85 3.16 9.17
N LEU A 137 33.73 3.09 8.17
CA LEU A 137 34.30 1.85 7.64
C LEU A 137 35.75 2.09 7.26
N ARG A 138 36.62 1.13 7.56
CA ARG A 138 37.99 1.06 7.04
C ARG A 138 38.30 -0.35 6.55
N GLY A 139 39.12 -0.47 5.52
CA GLY A 139 39.46 -1.75 4.94
C GLY A 139 40.56 -1.71 3.90
N VAL A 140 40.84 -2.86 3.29
CA VAL A 140 41.78 -3.00 2.16
C VAL A 140 41.13 -3.86 1.08
N ALA A 141 41.10 -3.33 -0.14
CA ALA A 141 40.68 -4.04 -1.35
C ALA A 141 41.88 -4.61 -2.08
N THR A 142 41.73 -5.82 -2.62
CA THR A 142 42.58 -6.34 -3.68
C THR A 142 41.76 -6.47 -4.96
N VAL A 143 42.26 -5.87 -6.03
CA VAL A 143 41.61 -5.91 -7.35
C VAL A 143 42.59 -6.32 -8.44
N LEU A 144 42.08 -6.84 -9.55
CA LEU A 144 42.79 -6.87 -10.81
C LEU A 144 42.46 -5.59 -11.57
N ALA A 145 43.48 -4.77 -11.82
CA ALA A 145 43.31 -3.57 -12.61
C ALA A 145 43.18 -3.93 -14.11
N PRO A 146 42.39 -3.19 -14.89
CA PRO A 146 42.28 -3.40 -16.32
C PRO A 146 43.63 -3.26 -17.02
N LEU A 147 43.90 -4.09 -18.02
CA LEU A 147 45.09 -3.96 -18.87
C LEU A 147 44.84 -3.15 -20.15
N GLN A 148 43.56 -2.90 -20.47
CA GLN A 148 43.16 -2.18 -21.66
C GLN A 148 42.23 -1.03 -21.30
N PRO A 149 42.32 0.11 -22.02
CA PRO A 149 41.39 1.21 -21.84
C PRO A 149 39.95 0.75 -22.11
N VAL A 150 39.05 1.08 -21.19
CA VAL A 150 37.61 0.86 -21.34
C VAL A 150 36.92 2.20 -21.26
N GLU A 151 36.11 2.49 -22.26
CA GLU A 151 35.26 3.67 -22.33
C GLU A 151 33.80 3.20 -22.42
N TRP A 152 32.98 3.54 -21.43
CA TRP A 152 31.61 3.01 -21.33
C TRP A 152 30.60 4.10 -20.96
N PRO A 153 29.43 4.20 -21.60
CA PRO A 153 28.43 5.22 -21.26
C PRO A 153 27.96 5.10 -19.80
N ARG A 154 27.84 6.23 -19.09
CA ARG A 154 27.13 6.25 -17.80
C ARG A 154 25.64 6.14 -18.07
N VAL A 155 25.10 4.94 -17.96
CA VAL A 155 23.65 4.71 -18.00
C VAL A 155 23.10 4.80 -16.58
N PRO A 156 22.04 5.60 -16.32
CA PRO A 156 21.37 5.60 -15.03
C PRO A 156 20.94 4.17 -14.66
N GLY A 157 21.09 3.81 -13.38
CA GLY A 157 20.54 2.55 -12.88
C GLY A 157 19.01 2.52 -13.05
N PRO A 158 18.40 1.32 -13.04
CA PRO A 158 16.95 1.21 -13.15
C PRO A 158 16.25 1.89 -11.98
N ASP A 159 15.09 2.48 -12.23
CA ASP A 159 14.19 2.94 -11.18
C ASP A 159 13.60 1.73 -10.44
N VAL A 160 13.84 1.63 -9.14
CA VAL A 160 13.31 0.54 -8.30
C VAL A 160 12.24 1.07 -7.35
N MET A 161 11.05 0.49 -7.39
CA MET A 161 9.97 0.80 -6.45
C MET A 161 9.91 -0.29 -5.37
N VAL A 162 10.02 0.12 -4.10
CA VAL A 162 9.84 -0.78 -2.96
C VAL A 162 8.35 -0.83 -2.63
N GLN A 163 7.76 -2.01 -2.71
CA GLN A 163 6.37 -2.23 -2.33
C GLN A 163 6.30 -2.56 -0.85
N ARG A 164 5.68 -1.68 -0.06
CA ARG A 164 5.34 -1.93 1.34
C ARG A 164 3.84 -2.19 1.42
N HIS A 165 3.47 -3.21 2.18
CA HIS A 165 2.09 -3.62 2.32
C HIS A 165 1.62 -3.63 3.78
N ASP A 166 2.25 -2.79 4.59
CA ASP A 166 1.99 -2.62 6.02
C ASP A 166 0.89 -1.59 6.30
N ARG A 167 0.32 -0.95 5.27
CA ARG A 167 -0.59 0.20 5.46
C ARG A 167 -1.96 -0.16 6.03
N TYR A 168 -2.34 -1.44 6.01
CA TYR A 168 -3.53 -1.95 6.70
C TYR A 168 -3.25 -2.36 8.15
N GLU A 169 -1.99 -2.51 8.57
CA GLU A 169 -1.63 -3.14 9.85
C GLU A 169 -2.16 -2.36 11.05
N GLU A 170 -2.21 -1.03 10.97
CA GLU A 170 -2.77 -0.21 12.05
C GLU A 170 -4.27 -0.48 12.23
N ALA A 171 -5.05 -0.41 11.14
CA ALA A 171 -6.47 -0.72 11.14
C ALA A 171 -6.74 -2.17 11.58
N MET A 172 -5.91 -3.13 11.12
CA MET A 172 -6.02 -4.52 11.52
C MET A 172 -5.71 -4.73 13.01
N ARG A 173 -4.73 -4.01 13.56
CA ARG A 173 -4.37 -4.09 14.98
C ARG A 173 -5.47 -3.49 15.85
N GLU A 174 -6.01 -2.34 15.47
CA GLU A 174 -7.13 -1.71 16.15
C GLU A 174 -8.37 -2.63 16.12
N ALA A 175 -8.71 -3.18 14.96
CA ALA A 175 -9.83 -4.11 14.81
C ALA A 175 -9.69 -5.34 15.72
N ARG A 176 -8.50 -5.93 15.82
CA ARG A 176 -8.22 -7.05 16.74
C ARG A 176 -8.43 -6.66 18.21
N GLY A 177 -8.08 -5.43 18.59
CA GLY A 177 -8.27 -4.91 19.95
C GLY A 177 -9.74 -4.76 20.35
N LEU A 178 -10.67 -4.72 19.39
CA LEU A 178 -12.11 -4.60 19.64
C LEU A 178 -12.80 -5.96 19.84
N GLY A 179 -12.10 -7.08 19.66
CA GLY A 179 -12.66 -8.43 19.73
C GLY A 179 -13.41 -8.85 18.45
N ALA A 180 -13.68 -10.15 18.32
CA ALA A 180 -14.29 -10.73 17.13
C ALA A 180 -15.74 -10.26 16.91
N LEU A 181 -16.10 -9.94 15.66
CA LEU A 181 -17.46 -9.55 15.28
C LEU A 181 -18.29 -10.75 14.80
N PRO A 182 -19.43 -11.08 15.43
CA PRO A 182 -20.37 -12.06 14.88
C PRO A 182 -20.74 -11.70 13.44
N THR A 183 -20.37 -12.54 12.48
CA THR A 183 -20.46 -12.22 11.05
C THR A 183 -21.11 -13.36 10.28
N ALA A 184 -22.19 -13.05 9.57
CA ALA A 184 -22.85 -14.02 8.70
C ALA A 184 -22.04 -14.20 7.41
N ILE A 185 -21.44 -15.37 7.25
CA ILE A 185 -20.76 -15.77 6.01
C ILE A 185 -21.81 -16.38 5.09
N VAL A 186 -22.18 -15.66 4.04
CA VAL A 186 -23.33 -15.99 3.20
C VAL A 186 -22.90 -16.94 2.08
N HIS A 187 -23.52 -18.12 2.03
CA HIS A 187 -23.27 -19.16 1.04
C HIS A 187 -21.78 -19.51 0.85
N PRO A 188 -21.03 -19.95 1.88
CA PRO A 188 -19.61 -20.28 1.77
C PRO A 188 -19.39 -21.70 1.22
N CYS A 189 -19.79 -21.94 -0.03
CA CYS A 189 -19.74 -23.26 -0.66
C CYS A 189 -18.51 -23.44 -1.57
N SER A 190 -17.45 -22.66 -1.38
CA SER A 190 -16.17 -22.81 -2.07
C SER A 190 -15.00 -22.77 -1.09
N LYS A 191 -13.88 -23.39 -1.49
CA LYS A 191 -12.62 -23.39 -0.74
C LYS A 191 -12.21 -21.98 -0.32
N ASP A 192 -12.11 -21.06 -1.29
CA ASP A 192 -11.62 -19.70 -1.04
C ASP A 192 -12.51 -18.92 -0.05
N ALA A 193 -13.84 -19.12 -0.11
CA ALA A 193 -14.78 -18.44 0.78
C ALA A 193 -14.62 -18.92 2.23
N LEU A 194 -14.44 -20.23 2.43
CA LEU A 194 -14.22 -20.80 3.76
C LEU A 194 -12.84 -20.46 4.31
N VAL A 195 -11.79 -20.56 3.50
CA VAL A 195 -10.44 -20.15 3.89
C VAL A 195 -10.45 -18.70 4.36
N ALA A 196 -11.08 -17.79 3.60
CA ALA A 196 -11.20 -16.38 3.98
C ALA A 196 -11.90 -16.16 5.33
N ALA A 197 -13.01 -16.86 5.58
CA ALA A 197 -13.77 -16.73 6.81
C ALA A 197 -13.00 -17.29 8.02
N ILE A 198 -12.36 -18.45 7.85
CA ILE A 198 -11.60 -19.11 8.91
C ILE A 198 -10.30 -18.37 9.22
N GLU A 199 -9.58 -17.87 8.21
CA GLU A 199 -8.41 -17.02 8.43
C GLU A 199 -8.77 -15.76 9.23
N ALA A 200 -9.89 -15.10 8.90
CA ALA A 200 -10.35 -13.93 9.64
C ALA A 200 -10.76 -14.27 11.09
N ARG A 201 -11.34 -15.46 11.32
CA ARG A 201 -11.63 -15.99 12.66
C ARG A 201 -10.36 -16.22 13.46
N ASP A 202 -9.39 -16.89 12.87
CA ASP A 202 -8.14 -17.25 13.56
C ASP A 202 -7.28 -16.02 13.89
N GLN A 203 -7.47 -14.92 13.14
CA GLN A 203 -6.90 -13.60 13.46
C GLN A 203 -7.72 -12.80 14.48
N GLY A 204 -8.83 -13.33 15.00
CA GLY A 204 -9.69 -12.68 15.99
C GLY A 204 -10.52 -11.51 15.46
N LEU A 205 -10.69 -11.40 14.14
CA LEU A 205 -11.44 -10.29 13.51
C LEU A 205 -12.94 -10.56 13.46
N LEU A 206 -13.33 -11.80 13.16
CA LEU A 206 -14.73 -12.21 12.96
C LEU A 206 -15.04 -13.48 13.76
N ASP A 207 -16.29 -13.61 14.19
CA ASP A 207 -16.88 -14.85 14.71
C ASP A 207 -17.91 -15.36 13.67
N PRO A 208 -17.54 -16.34 12.82
CA PRO A 208 -18.32 -16.67 11.64
C PRO A 208 -19.56 -17.52 11.95
N VAL A 209 -20.69 -17.13 11.37
CA VAL A 209 -21.90 -17.96 11.24
C VAL A 209 -22.05 -18.34 9.76
N LEU A 210 -21.87 -19.61 9.41
CA LEU A 210 -21.91 -20.07 8.03
C LEU A 210 -23.35 -20.36 7.62
N ILE A 211 -23.86 -19.66 6.61
CA ILE A 211 -25.26 -19.78 6.19
C ILE A 211 -25.31 -20.37 4.79
N GLY A 212 -25.89 -21.55 4.62
CA GLY A 212 -25.98 -22.19 3.32
C GLY A 212 -26.26 -23.69 3.38
N PRO A 213 -26.18 -24.40 2.24
CA PRO A 213 -26.39 -25.84 2.20
C PRO A 213 -25.28 -26.56 2.98
N GLU A 214 -25.60 -27.08 4.16
CA GLU A 214 -24.62 -27.69 5.07
C GLU A 214 -23.75 -28.77 4.40
N PRO A 215 -24.30 -29.72 3.60
CA PRO A 215 -23.46 -30.71 2.92
C PRO A 215 -22.39 -30.08 2.02
N ARG A 216 -22.71 -28.95 1.35
CA ARG A 216 -21.77 -28.25 0.47
C ARG A 216 -20.73 -27.47 1.27
N ILE A 217 -21.12 -26.88 2.39
CA ILE A 217 -20.20 -26.18 3.31
C ILE A 217 -19.17 -27.18 3.86
N ARG A 218 -19.63 -28.34 4.35
CA ARG A 218 -18.74 -29.37 4.90
C ARG A 218 -17.79 -29.94 3.83
N LEU A 219 -18.28 -30.20 2.63
CA LEU A 219 -17.44 -30.63 1.50
C LEU A 219 -16.38 -29.58 1.14
N ALA A 220 -16.76 -28.31 1.08
CA ALA A 220 -15.81 -27.23 0.78
C ALA A 220 -14.76 -27.07 1.90
N ALA A 221 -15.11 -27.34 3.17
CA ALA A 221 -14.17 -27.31 4.28
C ALA A 221 -13.16 -28.46 4.22
N GLU A 222 -13.63 -29.67 3.88
CA GLU A 222 -12.77 -30.84 3.65
C GLU A 222 -11.77 -30.57 2.52
N GLN A 223 -12.25 -30.06 1.38
CA GLN A 223 -11.40 -29.69 0.24
C GLN A 223 -10.41 -28.57 0.56
N ALA A 224 -10.76 -27.68 1.49
CA ALA A 224 -9.89 -26.62 1.96
C ALA A 224 -8.88 -27.09 3.02
N GLY A 225 -9.11 -28.23 3.67
CA GLY A 225 -8.33 -28.69 4.81
C GLY A 225 -8.53 -27.82 6.06
N VAL A 226 -9.70 -27.19 6.23
CA VAL A 226 -10.00 -26.29 7.36
C VAL A 226 -10.96 -26.95 8.35
N SER A 227 -10.72 -26.76 9.66
CA SER A 227 -11.62 -27.23 10.71
C SER A 227 -12.77 -26.26 10.93
N LEU A 228 -14.00 -26.78 10.93
CA LEU A 228 -15.22 -26.06 11.31
C LEU A 228 -15.59 -26.22 12.79
N GLU A 229 -14.68 -26.77 13.61
CA GLU A 229 -14.91 -26.88 15.04
C GLU A 229 -15.15 -25.49 15.66
N GLY A 230 -16.18 -25.38 16.51
CA GLY A 230 -16.60 -24.13 17.13
C GLY A 230 -17.30 -23.13 16.19
N VAL A 231 -17.51 -23.46 14.91
CA VAL A 231 -18.19 -22.58 13.94
C VAL A 231 -19.66 -22.95 13.81
N ALA A 232 -20.55 -21.97 13.99
CA ALA A 232 -21.98 -22.18 13.81
C ALA A 232 -22.34 -22.34 12.33
N ILE A 233 -23.22 -23.29 12.01
CA ILE A 233 -23.79 -23.49 10.67
C ILE A 233 -25.32 -23.31 10.76
N ASP A 234 -25.87 -22.40 9.96
CA ASP A 234 -27.31 -22.19 9.78
C ASP A 234 -27.73 -22.77 8.41
N PRO A 235 -28.31 -23.99 8.37
CA PRO A 235 -28.56 -24.71 7.13
C PRO A 235 -29.77 -24.13 6.37
N VAL A 236 -29.58 -23.86 5.08
CA VAL A 236 -30.63 -23.40 4.14
C VAL A 236 -30.41 -24.03 2.75
N GLU A 237 -31.44 -24.07 1.89
CA GLU A 237 -31.37 -24.90 0.67
C GLU A 237 -30.50 -24.31 -0.45
N HIS A 238 -30.40 -22.98 -0.57
CA HIS A 238 -29.71 -22.32 -1.68
C HIS A 238 -29.19 -20.92 -1.34
N SER A 239 -28.49 -20.28 -2.29
CA SER A 239 -27.84 -18.97 -2.14
C SER A 239 -28.80 -17.84 -1.76
N HIS A 240 -29.95 -17.74 -2.43
CA HIS A 240 -30.95 -16.72 -2.12
C HIS A 240 -31.53 -16.88 -0.71
N ALA A 241 -31.82 -18.12 -0.27
CA ALA A 241 -32.27 -18.39 1.09
C ALA A 241 -31.19 -18.00 2.12
N ALA A 242 -29.91 -18.25 1.81
CA ALA A 242 -28.80 -17.82 2.66
C ALA A 242 -28.71 -16.29 2.77
N ALA A 243 -28.90 -15.57 1.67
CA ALA A 243 -28.89 -14.11 1.66
C ALA A 243 -30.04 -13.53 2.50
N CYS A 244 -31.27 -14.04 2.32
CA CYS A 244 -32.42 -13.64 3.13
C CYS A 244 -32.19 -13.93 4.63
N ARG A 245 -31.71 -15.14 4.94
CA ARG A 245 -31.43 -15.55 6.31
C ARG A 245 -30.35 -14.70 6.98
N ALA A 246 -29.31 -14.33 6.23
CA ALA A 246 -28.25 -13.45 6.72
C ALA A 246 -28.80 -12.05 7.06
N VAL A 247 -29.67 -11.50 6.22
CA VAL A 247 -30.36 -10.23 6.46
C VAL A 247 -31.22 -10.30 7.71
N GLU A 248 -32.01 -11.37 7.89
CA GLU A 248 -32.80 -11.58 9.10
C GLU A 248 -31.94 -11.56 10.36
N LEU A 249 -30.84 -12.31 10.38
CA LEU A 249 -29.93 -12.36 11.54
C LEU A 249 -29.33 -10.99 11.85
N ALA A 250 -28.97 -10.22 10.81
CA ALA A 250 -28.43 -8.87 10.99
C ALA A 250 -29.46 -7.89 11.55
N VAL A 251 -30.71 -7.94 11.07
CA VAL A 251 -31.80 -7.09 11.57
C VAL A 251 -32.07 -7.34 13.05
N HIS A 252 -32.05 -8.60 13.48
CA HIS A 252 -32.25 -9.02 14.87
C HIS A 252 -31.00 -8.85 15.75
N GLY A 253 -29.91 -8.26 15.22
CA GLY A 253 -28.68 -8.03 15.98
C GLY A 253 -27.92 -9.29 16.36
N ARG A 254 -28.20 -10.43 15.71
CA ARG A 254 -27.48 -11.70 15.93
C ARG A 254 -26.12 -11.72 15.25
N VAL A 255 -25.95 -10.93 14.19
CA VAL A 255 -24.68 -10.67 13.52
C VAL A 255 -24.50 -9.17 13.32
N GLY A 256 -23.27 -8.69 13.46
CA GLY A 256 -22.90 -7.28 13.28
C GLY A 256 -22.35 -6.94 11.88
N ALA A 257 -22.09 -7.95 11.05
CA ALA A 257 -21.70 -7.78 9.65
C ALA A 257 -22.18 -8.95 8.78
N LEU A 258 -22.23 -8.71 7.47
CA LEU A 258 -22.40 -9.75 6.46
C LEU A 258 -21.08 -9.91 5.69
N MET A 259 -20.73 -11.13 5.30
CA MET A 259 -19.58 -11.39 4.44
C MET A 259 -20.01 -12.29 3.28
N LYS A 260 -19.69 -11.84 2.07
CA LYS A 260 -20.02 -12.57 0.84
C LYS A 260 -19.15 -13.85 0.74
N GLY A 261 -19.79 -14.99 0.57
CA GLY A 261 -19.13 -16.27 0.28
C GLY A 261 -19.00 -16.51 -1.23
N SER A 262 -19.50 -17.65 -1.71
CA SER A 262 -19.35 -18.08 -3.11
C SER A 262 -20.50 -17.67 -4.03
N LEU A 263 -21.59 -17.08 -3.50
CA LEU A 263 -22.69 -16.52 -4.31
C LEU A 263 -22.26 -15.26 -5.09
N HIS A 264 -23.07 -14.82 -6.05
CA HIS A 264 -22.80 -13.56 -6.73
C HIS A 264 -23.16 -12.34 -5.86
N THR A 265 -22.47 -11.21 -6.08
CA THR A 265 -22.64 -10.00 -5.28
C THR A 265 -24.06 -9.42 -5.40
N ASP A 266 -24.66 -9.50 -6.58
CA ASP A 266 -26.04 -9.08 -6.84
C ASP A 266 -27.05 -9.89 -6.02
N GLU A 267 -26.88 -11.21 -5.87
CA GLU A 267 -27.76 -12.04 -5.04
C GLU A 267 -27.77 -11.58 -3.57
N LEU A 268 -26.59 -11.30 -3.00
CA LEU A 268 -26.48 -10.80 -1.63
C LEU A 268 -27.06 -9.39 -1.49
N LEU A 269 -26.67 -8.50 -2.39
CA LEU A 269 -27.09 -7.10 -2.31
C LEU A 269 -28.59 -6.94 -2.58
N ALA A 270 -29.18 -7.75 -3.46
CA ALA A 270 -30.62 -7.77 -3.69
C ALA A 270 -31.40 -8.04 -2.41
N ALA A 271 -30.96 -9.01 -1.59
CA ALA A 271 -31.58 -9.28 -0.29
C ALA A 271 -31.40 -8.12 0.70
N VAL A 272 -30.20 -7.51 0.74
CA VAL A 272 -29.91 -6.35 1.60
C VAL A 272 -30.78 -5.15 1.25
N VAL A 273 -30.94 -4.86 -0.04
CA VAL A 273 -31.68 -3.68 -0.52
C VAL A 273 -33.16 -3.93 -0.78
N ALA A 274 -33.65 -5.15 -0.54
CA ALA A 274 -35.06 -5.48 -0.73
C ALA A 274 -35.97 -4.56 0.10
N PRO A 275 -37.16 -4.17 -0.41
CA PRO A 275 -38.17 -3.52 0.40
C PRO A 275 -38.50 -4.39 1.62
N GLY A 276 -38.52 -3.81 2.82
CA GLY A 276 -38.77 -4.54 4.06
C GLY A 276 -37.58 -5.33 4.61
N SER A 277 -36.38 -5.24 4.01
CA SER A 277 -35.16 -5.89 4.52
C SER A 277 -34.76 -5.44 5.92
N GLY A 278 -35.22 -4.26 6.37
CA GLY A 278 -34.87 -3.70 7.67
C GLY A 278 -33.41 -3.25 7.81
N LEU A 279 -32.61 -3.29 6.74
CA LEU A 279 -31.19 -2.87 6.73
C LEU A 279 -30.94 -1.52 6.05
N HIS A 280 -31.95 -0.90 5.45
CA HIS A 280 -31.87 0.44 4.87
C HIS A 280 -31.70 1.52 5.94
N THR A 281 -30.93 2.58 5.64
CA THR A 281 -30.66 3.71 6.56
C THR A 281 -31.15 5.06 6.03
N GLY A 282 -31.94 5.06 4.94
CA GLY A 282 -32.35 6.28 4.24
C GLY A 282 -31.26 6.88 3.32
N ARG A 283 -30.01 6.40 3.40
CA ARG A 283 -28.94 6.72 2.46
C ARG A 283 -28.78 5.62 1.41
N ARG A 284 -28.33 6.00 0.21
CA ARG A 284 -27.91 5.05 -0.81
C ARG A 284 -26.73 4.20 -0.29
N ILE A 285 -26.83 2.88 -0.40
CA ILE A 285 -25.68 1.99 -0.12
C ILE A 285 -24.62 2.16 -1.20
N SER A 286 -23.34 2.00 -0.82
CA SER A 286 -22.24 2.16 -1.77
C SER A 286 -21.05 1.28 -1.43
N HIS A 287 -20.28 0.94 -2.45
CA HIS A 287 -19.00 0.24 -2.28
C HIS A 287 -17.83 1.20 -2.13
N ALA A 288 -16.92 0.88 -1.24
CA ALA A 288 -15.64 1.55 -1.06
C ALA A 288 -14.51 0.53 -1.19
N PHE A 289 -13.60 0.76 -2.14
CA PHE A 289 -12.29 0.13 -2.11
C PHE A 289 -11.34 1.03 -1.34
N VAL A 290 -10.83 0.57 -0.21
CA VAL A 290 -9.65 1.17 0.42
C VAL A 290 -8.43 0.62 -0.34
N MET A 291 -7.76 1.50 -1.07
CA MET A 291 -6.65 1.19 -1.96
C MET A 291 -5.32 1.45 -1.25
N ASP A 292 -4.42 0.49 -1.33
CA ASP A 292 -3.00 0.65 -1.03
C ASP A 292 -2.21 0.49 -2.33
N VAL A 293 -1.79 1.62 -2.89
CA VAL A 293 -1.01 1.67 -4.14
C VAL A 293 0.45 1.98 -3.80
N PRO A 294 1.42 1.14 -4.19
CA PRO A 294 2.83 1.34 -3.88
C PRO A 294 3.41 2.71 -4.27
N SER A 295 2.95 3.27 -5.40
CA SER A 295 3.42 4.55 -5.92
C SER A 295 2.76 5.79 -5.28
N TYR A 296 1.74 5.60 -4.43
CA TYR A 296 1.06 6.70 -3.75
C TYR A 296 1.37 6.67 -2.25
N GLY A 297 1.54 7.83 -1.62
CA GLY A 297 2.13 7.94 -0.28
C GLY A 297 1.26 7.48 0.88
N LYS A 298 -0.04 7.25 0.66
CA LYS A 298 -1.04 6.92 1.68
C LYS A 298 -2.16 6.05 1.10
N PRO A 299 -2.93 5.32 1.91
CA PRO A 299 -4.16 4.69 1.46
C PRO A 299 -5.20 5.75 1.03
N PHE A 300 -6.06 5.40 0.08
CA PHE A 300 -7.18 6.25 -0.35
C PHE A 300 -8.38 5.39 -0.76
N VAL A 301 -9.56 5.99 -0.84
CA VAL A 301 -10.80 5.29 -1.18
C VAL A 301 -11.18 5.54 -2.64
N ILE A 302 -11.60 4.50 -3.36
CA ILE A 302 -12.34 4.63 -4.63
C ILE A 302 -13.80 4.23 -4.38
N THR A 303 -14.75 5.09 -4.77
CA THR A 303 -16.18 4.82 -4.61
C THR A 303 -17.00 5.46 -5.77
N ASP A 304 -18.02 4.84 -6.35
CA ASP A 304 -18.47 3.45 -6.20
C ASP A 304 -17.99 2.60 -7.39
N ALA A 305 -17.36 1.45 -7.10
CA ALA A 305 -16.76 0.58 -8.12
C ALA A 305 -17.42 -0.80 -8.24
N ALA A 306 -18.54 -1.05 -7.53
CA ALA A 306 -19.17 -2.38 -7.51
C ALA A 306 -20.71 -2.41 -7.44
N VAL A 307 -21.38 -1.34 -6.98
CA VAL A 307 -22.82 -1.38 -6.64
C VAL A 307 -23.66 -0.46 -7.52
N ASN A 308 -23.25 0.81 -7.65
CA ASN A 308 -24.08 1.82 -8.28
C ASN A 308 -23.67 2.05 -9.74
N ILE A 309 -24.47 1.52 -10.68
CA ILE A 309 -24.20 1.58 -12.14
C ILE A 309 -24.05 3.03 -12.64
N ALA A 310 -25.13 3.81 -12.57
CA ALA A 310 -25.14 5.21 -13.00
C ALA A 310 -25.83 6.05 -11.92
N PRO A 311 -25.10 6.42 -10.84
CA PRO A 311 -25.71 7.10 -9.71
C PRO A 311 -26.17 8.51 -10.08
N THR A 312 -27.36 8.90 -9.62
CA THR A 312 -27.85 10.28 -9.73
C THR A 312 -27.07 11.21 -8.81
N LEU A 313 -27.16 12.53 -8.99
CA LEU A 313 -26.53 13.51 -8.09
C LEU A 313 -26.85 13.27 -6.61
N ALA A 314 -28.12 13.00 -6.28
CA ALA A 314 -28.54 12.72 -4.90
C ALA A 314 -27.91 11.43 -4.37
N GLN A 315 -27.78 10.40 -5.21
CA GLN A 315 -27.09 9.15 -4.84
C GLN A 315 -25.58 9.37 -4.68
N LYS A 316 -24.95 10.18 -5.54
CA LYS A 316 -23.53 10.54 -5.43
C LYS A 316 -23.22 11.29 -4.14
N ARG A 317 -24.13 12.16 -3.67
CA ARG A 317 -24.02 12.80 -2.35
C ARG A 317 -23.96 11.76 -1.23
N ASP A 318 -24.86 10.77 -1.24
CA ASP A 318 -24.88 9.71 -0.23
C ASP A 318 -23.64 8.81 -0.31
N ILE A 319 -23.22 8.44 -1.53
CA ILE A 319 -21.99 7.68 -1.78
C ILE A 319 -20.77 8.43 -1.21
N CYS A 320 -20.69 9.75 -1.46
CA CYS A 320 -19.65 10.61 -0.93
C CYS A 320 -19.64 10.61 0.60
N GLN A 321 -20.79 10.85 1.23
CA GLN A 321 -20.88 10.87 2.69
C GLN A 321 -20.52 9.51 3.31
N ASN A 322 -20.87 8.39 2.67
CA ASN A 322 -20.50 7.07 3.14
C ASN A 322 -18.98 6.86 3.15
N ALA A 323 -18.27 7.29 2.10
CA ALA A 323 -16.82 7.19 2.02
C ALA A 323 -16.11 8.12 3.02
N VAL A 324 -16.64 9.34 3.24
CA VAL A 324 -16.16 10.25 4.29
C VAL A 324 -16.27 9.60 5.67
N ASN A 325 -17.42 9.01 5.98
CA ASN A 325 -17.62 8.32 7.26
C ASN A 325 -16.67 7.14 7.45
N LEU A 326 -16.39 6.39 6.38
CA LEU A 326 -15.40 5.29 6.42
C LEU A 326 -14.00 5.81 6.74
N LEU A 327 -13.57 6.91 6.12
CA LEU A 327 -12.26 7.49 6.43
C LEU A 327 -12.18 8.06 7.84
N HIS A 328 -13.28 8.61 8.37
CA HIS A 328 -13.33 8.99 9.78
C HIS A 328 -13.13 7.78 10.70
N VAL A 329 -13.74 6.63 10.39
CA VAL A 329 -13.53 5.35 11.11
C VAL A 329 -12.05 4.98 11.09
N MET A 330 -11.36 5.20 9.98
CA MET A 330 -9.93 4.96 9.82
C MET A 330 -9.02 6.06 10.43
N GLY A 331 -9.59 7.02 11.17
CA GLY A 331 -8.82 8.06 11.87
C GLY A 331 -8.45 9.29 11.04
N VAL A 332 -8.92 9.41 9.79
CA VAL A 332 -8.68 10.60 8.97
C VAL A 332 -9.63 11.71 9.40
N ALA A 333 -9.16 12.72 10.11
CA ALA A 333 -10.01 13.76 10.70
C ALA A 333 -10.69 14.70 9.69
N CYS A 334 -10.05 14.96 8.55
CA CYS A 334 -10.58 15.85 7.51
C CYS A 334 -10.27 15.26 6.13
N PRO A 335 -11.10 14.33 5.63
CA PRO A 335 -10.93 13.72 4.32
C PRO A 335 -11.03 14.74 3.18
N ARG A 336 -10.18 14.57 2.17
CA ARG A 336 -10.23 15.30 0.90
C ARG A 336 -10.89 14.43 -0.17
N VAL A 337 -12.05 14.85 -0.66
CA VAL A 337 -12.79 14.12 -1.69
C VAL A 337 -12.61 14.81 -3.04
N ALA A 338 -11.97 14.11 -3.97
CA ALA A 338 -11.94 14.49 -5.37
C ALA A 338 -13.13 13.88 -6.10
N VAL A 339 -14.00 14.72 -6.66
CA VAL A 339 -15.08 14.26 -7.54
C VAL A 339 -14.55 14.20 -8.96
N LEU A 340 -14.43 12.98 -9.48
CA LEU A 340 -13.74 12.73 -10.72
C LEU A 340 -14.59 13.04 -11.95
N ALA A 341 -13.95 13.65 -12.95
CA ALA A 341 -14.44 13.77 -14.31
C ALA A 341 -13.25 13.69 -15.28
N ALA A 342 -13.50 13.67 -16.59
CA ALA A 342 -12.42 13.63 -17.58
C ALA A 342 -11.68 14.97 -17.75
N VAL A 343 -12.27 16.07 -17.30
CA VAL A 343 -11.73 17.45 -17.40
C VAL A 343 -12.03 18.22 -16.12
N GLU A 344 -11.29 19.30 -15.88
CA GLU A 344 -11.37 20.11 -14.66
C GLU A 344 -12.33 21.30 -14.78
N THR A 345 -12.78 21.60 -16.00
CA THR A 345 -13.73 22.68 -16.27
C THR A 345 -15.16 22.14 -16.34
N VAL A 346 -16.10 22.87 -15.75
CA VAL A 346 -17.53 22.55 -15.86
C VAL A 346 -17.98 22.63 -17.32
N ASN A 347 -18.49 21.52 -17.84
CA ASN A 347 -18.94 21.40 -19.22
C ASN A 347 -20.36 20.81 -19.25
N ALA A 348 -21.33 21.57 -19.75
CA ALA A 348 -22.73 21.16 -19.82
C ALA A 348 -22.96 19.87 -20.65
N ALA A 349 -22.08 19.56 -21.60
CA ALA A 349 -22.13 18.33 -22.38
C ALA A 349 -21.57 17.10 -21.64
N MET A 350 -20.96 17.29 -20.46
CA MET A 350 -20.37 16.24 -19.64
C MET A 350 -21.02 16.22 -18.25
N PRO A 351 -22.08 15.42 -18.04
CA PRO A 351 -22.83 15.39 -16.78
C PRO A 351 -21.98 15.18 -15.53
N ALA A 352 -20.90 14.38 -15.63
CA ALA A 352 -19.95 14.19 -14.53
C ALA A 352 -19.36 15.51 -14.00
N THR A 353 -19.10 16.48 -14.86
CA THR A 353 -18.58 17.79 -14.45
C THR A 353 -19.62 18.66 -13.75
N LEU A 354 -20.89 18.54 -14.16
CA LEU A 354 -22.01 19.21 -13.51
C LEU A 354 -22.27 18.63 -12.12
N ASP A 355 -22.27 17.30 -12.00
CA ASP A 355 -22.42 16.62 -10.73
C ASP A 355 -21.28 16.98 -9.77
N ALA A 356 -20.05 17.00 -10.25
CA ALA A 356 -18.88 17.38 -9.46
C ALA A 356 -19.01 18.81 -8.90
N ALA A 357 -19.34 19.78 -9.76
CA ALA A 357 -19.54 21.16 -9.33
C ALA A 357 -20.69 21.27 -8.31
N ALA A 358 -21.79 20.55 -8.53
CA ALA A 358 -22.92 20.54 -7.61
C ALA A 358 -22.54 19.93 -6.24
N LEU A 359 -21.79 18.83 -6.22
CA LEU A 359 -21.32 18.19 -4.98
C LEU A 359 -20.36 19.07 -4.18
N THR A 360 -19.47 19.80 -4.86
CA THR A 360 -18.62 20.83 -4.24
C THR A 360 -19.48 21.87 -3.52
N VAL A 361 -20.50 22.42 -4.20
CA VAL A 361 -21.43 23.39 -3.60
C VAL A 361 -22.23 22.76 -2.45
N MET A 362 -22.71 21.52 -2.61
CA MET A 362 -23.42 20.78 -1.56
C MET A 362 -22.57 20.61 -0.30
N SER A 363 -21.28 20.31 -0.44
CA SER A 363 -20.34 20.23 0.69
C SER A 363 -20.16 21.58 1.38
N THR A 364 -19.93 22.67 0.61
CA THR A 364 -19.81 24.03 1.20
C THR A 364 -21.07 24.49 1.94
N ARG A 365 -22.24 23.94 1.57
CA ARG A 365 -23.53 24.21 2.21
C ARG A 365 -23.89 23.22 3.32
N GLY A 366 -22.98 22.33 3.71
CA GLY A 366 -23.18 21.38 4.79
C GLY A 366 -24.10 20.19 4.46
N GLN A 367 -24.39 19.93 3.18
CA GLN A 367 -25.13 18.72 2.79
C GLN A 367 -24.24 17.47 2.73
N ILE A 368 -22.92 17.69 2.66
CA ILE A 368 -21.88 16.68 2.87
C ILE A 368 -21.01 17.23 4.00
N GLU A 369 -20.87 16.48 5.08
CA GLU A 369 -20.27 16.94 6.33
C GLU A 369 -18.93 16.25 6.61
N GLY A 370 -18.03 16.99 7.25
CA GLY A 370 -16.77 16.48 7.80
C GLY A 370 -15.64 16.27 6.78
N ALA A 371 -15.81 16.71 5.54
CA ALA A 371 -14.81 16.59 4.49
C ALA A 371 -14.69 17.86 3.65
N ILE A 372 -13.57 18.00 2.95
CA ILE A 372 -13.39 18.98 1.90
C ILE A 372 -13.65 18.28 0.57
N VAL A 373 -14.73 18.65 -0.11
CA VAL A 373 -15.10 18.10 -1.41
C VAL A 373 -14.78 19.11 -2.50
N ASP A 374 -14.09 18.67 -3.54
CA ASP A 374 -13.80 19.51 -4.70
C ASP A 374 -13.81 18.70 -6.00
N GLY A 375 -14.11 19.39 -7.10
CA GLY A 375 -14.30 18.81 -8.41
C GLY A 375 -15.02 19.77 -9.36
N PRO A 376 -15.00 19.49 -10.67
CA PRO A 376 -14.45 18.27 -11.28
C PRO A 376 -12.93 18.23 -11.31
N LEU A 377 -12.36 17.05 -11.08
CA LEU A 377 -10.93 16.80 -11.20
C LEU A 377 -10.67 15.59 -12.10
N ALA A 378 -9.74 15.71 -13.04
CA ALA A 378 -9.17 14.55 -13.70
C ALA A 378 -8.31 13.73 -12.73
N PHE A 379 -8.14 12.44 -13.01
CA PHE A 379 -7.45 11.51 -12.12
C PHE A 379 -6.03 11.98 -11.76
N ASP A 380 -5.23 12.39 -12.75
CA ASP A 380 -3.88 12.91 -12.59
C ASP A 380 -3.82 14.06 -11.57
N ASN A 381 -4.78 14.98 -11.63
CA ASN A 381 -4.87 16.12 -10.72
C ASN A 381 -5.38 15.76 -9.34
N ALA A 382 -6.14 14.67 -9.19
CA ALA A 382 -6.57 14.20 -7.88
C ALA A 382 -5.39 13.59 -7.08
N ILE A 383 -4.44 12.93 -7.77
CA ILE A 383 -3.37 12.14 -7.15
C ILE A 383 -1.95 12.74 -7.27
N SER A 384 -1.70 13.72 -8.13
CA SER A 384 -0.37 14.32 -8.31
C SER A 384 -0.39 15.82 -8.09
N LEU A 385 0.34 16.28 -7.07
CA LEU A 385 0.56 17.71 -6.83
C LEU A 385 1.28 18.38 -8.00
N ASP A 386 2.17 17.67 -8.69
CA ASP A 386 2.90 18.22 -9.84
C ASP A 386 1.99 18.39 -11.07
N ALA A 387 1.07 17.45 -11.31
CA ALA A 387 0.05 17.58 -12.36
C ALA A 387 -0.89 18.77 -12.07
N ALA A 388 -1.36 18.87 -10.83
CA ALA A 388 -2.22 19.97 -10.39
C ALA A 388 -1.53 21.34 -10.54
N ARG A 389 -0.25 21.45 -10.16
CA ARG A 389 0.56 22.68 -10.34
C ARG A 389 0.77 23.03 -11.80
N THR A 390 1.06 22.03 -12.64
CA THR A 390 1.26 22.24 -14.08
C THR A 390 0.02 22.83 -14.75
N LYS A 391 -1.17 22.41 -14.31
CA LYS A 391 -2.47 22.95 -14.75
C LYS A 391 -2.94 24.17 -13.96
N ALA A 392 -2.09 24.71 -13.08
CA ALA A 392 -2.38 25.87 -12.22
C ALA A 392 -3.68 25.74 -11.41
N LEU A 393 -4.02 24.52 -10.96
CA LEU A 393 -5.21 24.26 -10.18
C LEU A 393 -5.04 24.75 -8.74
N VAL A 394 -5.98 25.57 -8.28
CA VAL A 394 -6.06 26.04 -6.90
C VAL A 394 -7.15 25.24 -6.20
N SER A 395 -6.75 24.15 -5.55
CA SER A 395 -7.66 23.26 -4.84
C SER A 395 -6.96 22.67 -3.60
N PRO A 396 -7.62 22.65 -2.42
CA PRO A 396 -7.11 21.96 -1.24
C PRO A 396 -7.13 20.43 -1.36
N VAL A 397 -7.81 19.90 -2.39
CA VAL A 397 -7.96 18.46 -2.66
C VAL A 397 -6.93 17.98 -3.70
N ALA A 398 -6.65 18.79 -4.72
CA ALA A 398 -5.81 18.39 -5.84
C ALA A 398 -4.41 17.92 -5.40
N GLY A 399 -4.00 16.77 -5.91
CA GLY A 399 -2.72 16.11 -5.68
C GLY A 399 -2.62 15.30 -4.38
N GLN A 400 -3.68 15.31 -3.57
CA GLN A 400 -3.64 14.79 -2.21
C GLN A 400 -5.00 14.22 -1.77
N ALA A 401 -5.81 13.78 -2.73
CA ALA A 401 -7.12 13.18 -2.45
C ALA A 401 -7.02 11.97 -1.51
N ASP A 402 -7.99 11.86 -0.60
CA ASP A 402 -8.23 10.71 0.28
C ASP A 402 -9.39 9.85 -0.25
N VAL A 403 -10.32 10.46 -1.00
CA VAL A 403 -11.42 9.77 -1.70
C VAL A 403 -11.44 10.19 -3.17
N LEU A 404 -11.57 9.21 -4.05
CA LEU A 404 -11.89 9.38 -5.47
C LEU A 404 -13.34 8.95 -5.68
N LEU A 405 -14.24 9.94 -5.80
CA LEU A 405 -15.63 9.71 -6.15
C LEU A 405 -15.76 9.64 -7.66
N VAL A 406 -15.98 8.44 -8.20
CA VAL A 406 -16.08 8.19 -9.64
C VAL A 406 -17.48 8.55 -10.19
N PRO A 407 -17.59 8.87 -11.50
CA PRO A 407 -18.87 9.28 -12.07
C PRO A 407 -19.89 8.14 -12.21
N ASP A 408 -19.43 6.92 -12.45
CA ASP A 408 -20.21 5.71 -12.72
C ASP A 408 -19.40 4.44 -12.40
N LEU A 409 -20.10 3.30 -12.44
CA LEU A 409 -19.54 1.99 -12.11
C LEU A 409 -18.41 1.59 -13.05
N GLU A 410 -18.58 1.81 -14.35
CA GLU A 410 -17.59 1.47 -15.37
C GLU A 410 -16.25 2.15 -15.07
N SER A 411 -16.29 3.46 -14.80
CA SER A 411 -15.11 4.26 -14.43
C SER A 411 -14.45 3.73 -13.15
N GLY A 412 -15.24 3.45 -12.12
CA GLY A 412 -14.73 2.91 -10.85
C GLY A 412 -14.13 1.52 -10.97
N ASN A 413 -14.81 0.62 -11.68
CA ASN A 413 -14.36 -0.75 -11.86
C ASN A 413 -13.07 -0.82 -12.67
N MET A 414 -13.01 -0.06 -13.77
CA MET A 414 -11.80 0.03 -14.60
C MET A 414 -10.63 0.65 -13.83
N LEU A 415 -10.86 1.72 -13.07
CA LEU A 415 -9.81 2.37 -12.29
C LEU A 415 -9.22 1.43 -11.23
N ALA A 416 -10.08 0.81 -10.41
CA ALA A 416 -9.64 -0.10 -9.35
C ALA A 416 -8.85 -1.29 -9.95
N LYS A 417 -9.34 -1.89 -11.03
CA LYS A 417 -8.67 -3.03 -11.69
C LYS A 417 -7.34 -2.64 -12.32
N GLN A 418 -7.24 -1.47 -12.97
CA GLN A 418 -5.95 -1.01 -13.50
C GLN A 418 -4.92 -0.89 -12.39
N LEU A 419 -5.29 -0.33 -11.23
CA LEU A 419 -4.38 -0.21 -10.09
C LEU A 419 -3.98 -1.57 -9.52
N MET A 420 -4.93 -2.51 -9.37
CA MET A 420 -4.62 -3.86 -8.87
C MET A 420 -3.67 -4.62 -9.80
N TYR A 421 -3.93 -4.62 -11.11
CA TYR A 421 -3.20 -5.49 -12.05
C TYR A 421 -1.96 -4.83 -12.68
N LEU A 422 -1.91 -3.50 -12.82
CA LEU A 422 -0.79 -2.79 -13.44
C LEU A 422 0.09 -2.05 -12.42
N ALA A 423 -0.45 -1.73 -11.23
CA ALA A 423 0.27 -0.99 -10.20
C ALA A 423 0.50 -1.80 -8.91
N ASN A 424 0.18 -3.11 -8.91
CA ASN A 424 0.26 -4.01 -7.74
C ASN A 424 -0.45 -3.43 -6.50
N ALA A 425 -1.59 -2.78 -6.70
CA ALA A 425 -2.36 -2.25 -5.59
C ALA A 425 -3.12 -3.36 -4.87
N ASP A 426 -3.16 -3.27 -3.54
CA ASP A 426 -4.11 -4.02 -2.73
C ASP A 426 -5.41 -3.21 -2.58
N ALA A 427 -6.55 -3.87 -2.64
CA ALA A 427 -7.86 -3.21 -2.60
C ALA A 427 -8.81 -3.89 -1.61
N ALA A 428 -8.90 -3.39 -0.38
CA ALA A 428 -9.84 -3.91 0.61
C ALA A 428 -11.26 -3.38 0.33
N GLY A 429 -12.24 -4.29 0.20
CA GLY A 429 -13.58 -3.99 -0.30
C GLY A 429 -14.66 -4.05 0.79
N LEU A 430 -15.46 -2.99 0.90
CA LEU A 430 -16.59 -2.93 1.83
C LEU A 430 -17.79 -2.21 1.22
N VAL A 431 -18.98 -2.76 1.40
CA VAL A 431 -20.23 -2.03 1.17
C VAL A 431 -20.70 -1.39 2.47
N VAL A 432 -20.93 -0.09 2.39
CA VAL A 432 -21.32 0.81 3.47
C VAL A 432 -22.67 1.48 3.14
N GLY A 433 -23.26 2.15 4.13
CA GLY A 433 -24.57 2.80 4.00
C GLY A 433 -25.76 1.93 4.45
N ALA A 434 -25.64 0.60 4.53
CA ALA A 434 -26.63 -0.25 5.19
C ALA A 434 -26.48 -0.21 6.73
N ARG A 435 -27.39 -0.79 7.52
CA ARG A 435 -27.31 -0.83 9.01
C ARG A 435 -26.14 -1.66 9.55
N VAL A 436 -25.66 -2.64 8.79
CA VAL A 436 -24.43 -3.40 9.07
C VAL A 436 -23.48 -3.26 7.87
N PRO A 437 -22.14 -3.26 8.08
CA PRO A 437 -21.19 -3.35 6.97
C PRO A 437 -21.29 -4.71 6.26
N ILE A 438 -21.04 -4.71 4.95
CA ILE A 438 -21.04 -5.92 4.13
C ILE A 438 -19.67 -6.08 3.49
N ILE A 439 -18.95 -7.11 3.91
CA ILE A 439 -17.59 -7.43 3.46
C ILE A 439 -17.69 -8.16 2.12
N LEU A 440 -17.07 -7.59 1.08
CA LEU A 440 -17.00 -8.20 -0.24
C LEU A 440 -15.58 -8.68 -0.49
N THR A 441 -15.38 -9.99 -0.43
CA THR A 441 -14.11 -10.61 -0.83
C THR A 441 -14.17 -11.13 -2.27
N SER A 442 -13.04 -11.01 -2.95
CA SER A 442 -12.78 -11.65 -4.24
C SER A 442 -11.96 -12.92 -4.05
N ARG A 443 -12.16 -13.87 -4.97
CA ARG A 443 -11.37 -15.10 -5.04
C ARG A 443 -9.91 -14.85 -5.41
N ALA A 444 -9.65 -13.73 -6.10
CA ALA A 444 -8.31 -13.32 -6.51
C ALA A 444 -7.56 -12.53 -5.43
N ASP A 445 -8.21 -12.17 -4.32
CA ASP A 445 -7.60 -11.34 -3.29
C ASP A 445 -6.53 -12.12 -2.52
N SER A 446 -5.46 -11.42 -2.15
CA SER A 446 -4.47 -11.95 -1.20
C SER A 446 -5.09 -12.14 0.19
N VAL A 447 -4.47 -12.98 1.02
CA VAL A 447 -4.88 -13.18 2.43
C VAL A 447 -4.99 -11.83 3.15
N ARG A 448 -3.98 -10.97 2.97
CA ARG A 448 -3.93 -9.63 3.56
C ARG A 448 -5.14 -8.78 3.18
N VAL A 449 -5.53 -8.74 1.89
CA VAL A 449 -6.68 -7.94 1.43
C VAL A 449 -7.99 -8.42 2.07
N ARG A 450 -8.16 -9.75 2.21
CA ARG A 450 -9.34 -10.31 2.88
C ARG A 450 -9.39 -9.95 4.36
N LEU A 451 -8.25 -10.08 5.06
CA LEU A 451 -8.15 -9.69 6.47
C LEU A 451 -8.33 -8.19 6.68
N ALA A 452 -7.79 -7.35 5.78
CA ALA A 452 -7.99 -5.90 5.80
C ALA A 452 -9.48 -5.54 5.61
N SER A 453 -10.18 -6.22 4.69
CA SER A 453 -11.62 -6.00 4.47
C SER A 453 -12.44 -6.40 5.70
N ALA A 454 -12.09 -7.50 6.36
CA ALA A 454 -12.71 -7.93 7.62
C ALA A 454 -12.44 -6.93 8.77
N ALA A 455 -11.20 -6.44 8.88
CA ALA A 455 -10.83 -5.43 9.88
C ALA A 455 -11.60 -4.11 9.68
N LEU A 456 -11.71 -3.63 8.45
CA LEU A 456 -12.53 -2.44 8.13
C LEU A 456 -14.00 -2.67 8.50
N GLY A 457 -14.55 -3.85 8.20
CA GLY A 457 -15.90 -4.24 8.63
C GLY A 457 -16.07 -4.16 10.16
N ARG A 458 -15.10 -4.68 10.92
CA ARG A 458 -15.09 -4.63 12.39
C ARG A 458 -15.08 -3.20 12.94
N LEU A 459 -14.22 -2.34 12.38
CA LEU A 459 -14.11 -0.93 12.80
C LEU A 459 -15.40 -0.15 12.51
N VAL A 460 -16.00 -0.37 11.33
CA VAL A 460 -17.27 0.26 10.95
C VAL A 460 -18.41 -0.19 11.86
N ALA A 461 -18.45 -1.46 12.26
CA ALA A 461 -19.43 -1.98 13.20
C ALA A 461 -19.28 -1.36 14.60
N ALA A 462 -18.06 -1.31 15.14
CA ALA A 462 -17.79 -0.72 16.47
C ALA A 462 -18.24 0.74 16.59
N ARG A 463 -17.95 1.56 15.57
CA ARG A 463 -18.30 2.99 15.62
C ARG A 463 -19.81 3.24 15.56
N ARG A 464 -20.60 2.25 15.15
CA ARG A 464 -22.07 2.32 15.21
C ARG A 464 -22.61 1.94 16.58
N GLU A 465 -21.99 0.97 17.25
CA GLU A 465 -22.31 0.62 18.63
C GLU A 465 -22.11 1.82 19.57
N SER A 466 -21.05 2.62 19.34
CA SER A 466 -20.79 3.84 20.14
C SER A 466 -21.70 5.03 19.82
N VAL A 467 -22.33 5.06 18.64
CA VAL A 467 -23.21 6.15 18.18
C VAL A 467 -24.69 5.84 18.43
N SER A 468 -25.03 4.73 19.12
CA SER A 468 -26.39 4.23 19.40
C SER A 468 -27.50 5.27 19.16
N LEU A 469 -28.16 5.12 18.01
CA LEU A 469 -29.35 5.87 17.63
C LEU A 469 -30.43 5.67 18.71
N PRO A 470 -31.13 6.72 19.16
CA PRO A 470 -32.34 6.55 19.95
C PRO A 470 -33.31 5.63 19.20
N ALA A 471 -33.98 4.77 19.99
CA ALA A 471 -34.88 3.71 19.52
C ALA A 471 -35.96 4.17 18.53
#